data_AF-A0AAE0VDZ1-F1
#
_entry.id   AF-A0AAE0VDZ1-F1
#
_cell.length_a   1.000
_cell.length_b   1.000
_cell.length_c   1.000
_cell.angle_alpha   90.00
_cell.angle_beta   90.00
_cell.angle_gamma   90.00
#
_symmetry.space_group_name_H-M   'P 1'
#
loop_
_entity.id
_entity.type
_entity.pdbx_description
1 polymer ?
#
loop_
_entity_poly.entity_id
_entity_poly.type
_entity_poly.pdbx_seq_one_letter_code
_entity_poly.pdbx_strand_id
1 'polypeptide(L)'
;MGKLERVYSFRYLGVHITQDLSWSCHVNTLVKKAWQCLYHLRHLKDFKLPSKVLKTFYTCTIDSILMGSITAWFGNSTKQDRQALQRVVRSAERTIHAQLPDLETIYIKQYWTKARKIMKDLSHPNNGVFSLLRSGNCFRSLKAKTERMRRSCFPQAIQALSQNT
;
A
#
# COMPACT_ATOMS: atom_id res chain seq x y z
N MET A 1 7.41 -36.38 -7.48
CA MET A 1 7.02 -35.13 -6.79
C MET A 1 8.31 -34.33 -6.57
N GLY A 2 8.46 -33.17 -7.22
CA GLY A 2 9.70 -32.38 -7.11
C GLY A 2 9.86 -31.76 -5.72
N LYS A 3 11.04 -31.86 -5.14
CA LYS A 3 11.39 -31.23 -3.86
C LYS A 3 11.51 -29.72 -4.11
N LEU A 4 10.56 -28.93 -3.61
CA LEU A 4 10.65 -27.47 -3.69
C LEU A 4 11.78 -26.98 -2.79
N GLU A 5 12.70 -26.19 -3.36
CA GLU A 5 13.79 -25.58 -2.61
C GLU A 5 13.22 -24.52 -1.64
N ARG A 6 13.62 -24.60 -0.36
CA ARG A 6 13.18 -23.64 0.65
C ARG A 6 14.06 -22.40 0.55
N VAL A 7 13.47 -21.28 0.13
CA VAL A 7 14.14 -19.98 0.03
C VAL A 7 13.69 -19.05 1.16
N TYR A 8 14.62 -18.28 1.73
CA TYR A 8 14.35 -17.34 2.81
C TYR A 8 13.62 -16.06 2.36
N SER A 9 13.78 -15.66 1.10
CA SER A 9 13.12 -14.52 0.48
C SER A 9 13.00 -14.73 -1.02
N PHE A 10 11.84 -14.44 -1.60
CA PHE A 10 11.64 -14.50 -3.04
C PHE A 10 10.88 -13.28 -3.53
N ARG A 11 11.13 -12.89 -4.78
CA ARG A 11 10.46 -11.77 -5.41
C ARG A 11 9.32 -12.28 -6.29
N TYR A 12 8.09 -11.84 -6.01
CA TYR A 12 6.90 -12.20 -6.78
C TYR A 12 6.11 -10.96 -7.16
N LEU A 13 5.87 -10.76 -8.47
CA LEU A 13 5.16 -9.60 -9.02
C LEU A 13 5.68 -8.25 -8.50
N GLY A 14 6.99 -8.16 -8.25
CA GLY A 14 7.63 -6.95 -7.74
C GLY A 14 7.66 -6.81 -6.21
N VAL A 15 7.06 -7.73 -5.47
CA VAL A 15 7.04 -7.76 -3.99
C VAL A 15 8.04 -8.76 -3.45
N HIS A 16 8.83 -8.38 -2.45
CA HIS A 16 9.69 -9.33 -1.73
C HIS A 16 8.89 -9.99 -0.62
N ILE A 17 8.74 -11.30 -0.72
CA ILE A 17 8.06 -12.14 0.26
C ILE A 17 9.14 -12.91 1.01
N THR A 18 9.28 -12.62 2.29
CA THR A 18 10.23 -13.30 3.18
C THR A 18 9.56 -14.45 3.93
N GLN A 19 10.35 -15.41 4.41
CA GLN A 19 9.85 -16.56 5.16
C GLN A 19 9.10 -16.17 6.43
N ASP A 20 9.54 -15.12 7.13
CA ASP A 20 8.89 -14.57 8.32
C ASP A 20 7.73 -13.62 7.99
N LEU A 21 7.45 -13.43 6.70
CA LEU A 21 6.45 -12.50 6.17
C LEU A 21 6.65 -11.06 6.71
N SER A 22 7.87 -10.68 7.07
CA SER A 22 8.21 -9.29 7.37
C SER A 22 8.29 -8.48 6.07
N TRP A 23 7.94 -7.20 6.17
CA TRP A 23 7.89 -6.34 4.98
C TRP A 23 9.11 -5.41 4.88
N SER A 24 10.04 -5.46 5.83
CA SER A 24 11.20 -4.56 5.86
C SER A 24 12.13 -4.77 4.66
N CYS A 25 12.34 -6.00 4.20
CA CYS A 25 13.13 -6.27 2.98
C CYS A 25 12.49 -5.59 1.75
N HIS A 26 11.18 -5.74 1.60
CA HIS A 26 10.41 -5.11 0.53
C HIS A 26 10.44 -3.58 0.63
N VAL A 27 10.15 -3.03 1.81
CA VAL A 27 10.13 -1.59 2.07
C VAL A 27 11.50 -0.96 1.83
N ASN A 28 12.58 -1.56 2.30
CA ASN A 28 13.93 -1.08 2.05
C ASN A 28 14.25 -1.02 0.55
N THR A 29 13.77 -2.01 -0.21
CA THR A 29 13.93 -2.03 -1.67
C THR A 29 13.13 -0.91 -2.34
N LEU A 30 11.88 -0.68 -1.91
CA LEU A 30 11.06 0.42 -2.41
C LEU A 30 11.68 1.79 -2.09
N VAL A 31 12.12 2.00 -0.85
CA VAL A 31 12.74 3.24 -0.39
C VAL A 31 13.99 3.56 -1.21
N LYS A 32 14.89 2.59 -1.44
CA LYS A 32 16.08 2.78 -2.29
C LYS A 32 15.72 3.24 -3.70
N LYS A 33 14.75 2.57 -4.34
CA LYS A 33 14.28 2.96 -5.69
C LYS A 33 13.62 4.34 -5.70
N ALA A 34 12.85 4.66 -4.67
CA ALA A 34 12.18 5.94 -4.55
C ALA A 34 13.18 7.09 -4.34
N TRP A 35 14.27 6.87 -3.58
CA TRP A 35 15.37 7.82 -3.47
C TRP A 35 16.07 8.09 -4.80
N GLN A 36 16.28 7.06 -5.64
CA GLN A 36 16.82 7.24 -6.98
C GLN A 36 15.88 8.11 -7.85
N CYS A 37 14.57 7.88 -7.79
CA CYS A 37 13.60 8.71 -8.51
C CYS A 37 13.56 10.15 -7.97
N LEU A 38 13.73 10.31 -6.66
CA LEU A 38 13.78 11.62 -6.01
C LEU A 38 14.99 12.44 -6.46
N TYR A 39 16.13 11.81 -6.72
CA TYR A 39 17.28 12.49 -7.32
C TYR A 39 16.89 13.12 -8.67
N HIS A 40 16.19 12.38 -9.52
CA HIS A 40 15.69 12.92 -10.79
C HIS A 40 14.66 14.03 -10.60
N LEU A 41 13.77 13.92 -9.60
CA LEU A 41 12.83 14.99 -9.26
C LEU A 41 13.55 16.28 -8.85
N ARG A 42 14.64 16.18 -8.08
CA ARG A 42 15.47 17.33 -7.70
C ARG A 42 16.14 17.95 -8.92
N HIS A 43 16.72 17.13 -9.79
CA HIS A 43 17.31 17.61 -11.03
C HIS A 43 16.27 18.30 -11.94
N LEU A 44 15.05 17.77 -12.03
CA LEU A 44 13.95 18.41 -12.75
C LEU A 44 13.53 19.76 -12.15
N LYS A 45 13.65 19.92 -10.83
CA LYS A 45 13.34 21.19 -10.15
C LYS A 45 14.31 22.30 -10.58
N ASP A 46 15.56 21.97 -10.88
CA ASP A 46 16.59 22.94 -11.29
C ASP A 46 16.26 23.62 -12.63
N PHE A 47 15.48 22.96 -13.50
CA PHE A 47 14.93 23.55 -14.73
C PHE A 47 13.75 24.51 -14.50
N LYS A 48 13.46 24.88 -13.24
CA LYS A 48 12.39 25.81 -12.85
C LYS A 48 11.00 25.40 -13.33
N LEU A 49 10.74 24.10 -13.45
CA LEU A 49 9.44 23.58 -13.86
C LEU A 49 8.33 23.96 -12.86
N PRO A 50 7.09 24.19 -13.34
CA PRO A 50 5.96 24.45 -12.46
C PRO A 50 5.72 23.30 -11.47
N SER A 51 5.33 23.62 -10.23
CA SER A 51 5.06 22.60 -9.19
C SER A 51 4.00 21.58 -9.61
N LYS A 52 3.07 21.95 -10.51
CA LYS A 52 2.09 21.02 -11.08
C LYS A 52 2.76 19.89 -11.87
N VAL A 53 3.76 20.20 -12.69
CA VAL A 53 4.50 19.21 -13.49
C VAL A 53 5.32 18.30 -12.59
N LEU A 54 6.00 18.88 -11.59
CA LEU A 54 6.78 18.12 -10.61
C LEU A 54 5.90 17.18 -9.76
N LYS A 55 4.69 17.62 -9.40
CA LYS A 55 3.68 16.79 -8.72
C LYS A 55 3.22 15.63 -9.60
N THR A 56 2.97 15.88 -10.89
CA THR A 56 2.65 14.80 -11.84
C THR A 56 3.80 13.80 -11.95
N PHE A 57 5.05 14.27 -12.06
CA PHE A 57 6.23 13.40 -12.08
C PHE A 57 6.31 12.54 -10.81
N TYR A 58 6.12 13.13 -9.63
CA TYR A 58 6.07 12.40 -8.35
C TYR A 58 5.01 11.30 -8.39
N THR A 59 3.77 11.62 -8.79
CA THR A 59 2.67 10.66 -8.84
C THR A 59 2.95 9.51 -9.82
N CYS A 60 3.53 9.79 -10.98
CA CYS A 60 3.83 8.77 -11.98
C CYS A 60 5.01 7.86 -11.60
N THR A 61 5.98 8.35 -10.83
CA THR A 61 7.25 7.63 -10.59
C THR A 61 7.40 7.17 -9.15
N ILE A 62 7.53 8.09 -8.20
CA ILE A 62 7.76 7.79 -6.79
C ILE A 62 6.50 7.15 -6.19
N ASP A 63 5.35 7.78 -6.39
CA ASP A 63 4.09 7.32 -5.82
C ASP A 63 3.72 5.94 -6.40
N SER A 64 3.90 5.71 -7.70
CA SER A 64 3.64 4.39 -8.31
C SER A 64 4.51 3.27 -7.72
N ILE A 65 5.79 3.56 -7.39
CA ILE A 65 6.69 2.62 -6.71
C ILE A 65 6.21 2.35 -5.28
N LEU A 66 5.93 3.40 -4.52
CA LEU A 66 5.52 3.29 -3.11
C LEU A 66 4.14 2.63 -2.95
N MET A 67 3.23 2.87 -3.90
CA MET A 67 1.85 2.36 -3.86
C MET A 67 1.70 0.98 -4.49
N GLY A 68 2.74 0.48 -5.15
CA GLY A 68 2.77 -0.84 -5.77
C GLY A 68 2.35 -1.93 -4.77
N SER A 69 1.20 -2.57 -5.04
CA SER A 69 0.62 -3.62 -4.19
C SER A 69 0.48 -3.25 -2.70
N ILE A 70 0.35 -1.95 -2.37
CA ILE A 70 0.36 -1.44 -0.99
C ILE A 70 -0.64 -2.14 -0.06
N THR A 71 -1.78 -2.57 -0.59
CA THR A 71 -2.81 -3.32 0.16
C THR A 71 -2.29 -4.65 0.73
N ALA A 72 -1.28 -5.26 0.12
CA ALA A 72 -0.75 -6.56 0.55
C ALA A 72 0.16 -6.46 1.79
N TRP A 73 0.90 -5.36 1.93
CA TRP A 73 2.03 -5.29 2.86
C TRP A 73 1.96 -4.13 3.88
N PHE A 74 1.36 -2.99 3.55
CA PHE A 74 1.46 -1.77 4.37
C PHE A 74 0.80 -1.89 5.75
N GLY A 75 -0.34 -2.56 5.84
CA GLY A 75 -1.01 -2.80 7.13
C GLY A 75 -0.11 -3.58 8.12
N ASN A 76 0.76 -4.44 7.60
CA ASN A 76 1.66 -5.28 8.36
C ASN A 76 3.10 -4.73 8.48
N SER A 77 3.38 -3.55 7.95
CA SER A 77 4.71 -2.94 8.06
C SER A 77 4.95 -2.40 9.48
N THR A 78 6.22 -2.32 9.88
CA THR A 78 6.59 -1.76 11.19
C THR A 78 6.46 -0.23 11.19
N LYS A 79 6.50 0.37 12.39
CA LYS A 79 6.56 1.85 12.52
C LYS A 79 7.81 2.42 11.84
N GLN A 80 8.94 1.73 11.95
CA GLN A 80 10.19 2.13 11.30
C GLN A 80 10.07 2.10 9.77
N ASP A 81 9.46 1.05 9.22
CA ASP A 81 9.18 0.96 7.78
C ASP A 81 8.33 2.14 7.30
N ARG A 82 7.24 2.45 8.02
CA ARG A 82 6.35 3.59 7.69
C ARG A 82 7.09 4.92 7.75
N GLN A 83 7.94 5.11 8.76
CA GLN A 83 8.77 6.31 8.86
C GLN A 83 9.77 6.42 7.71
N ALA A 84 10.39 5.32 7.29
CA ALA A 84 11.33 5.31 6.16
C ALA A 84 10.63 5.72 4.85
N LEU A 85 9.43 5.20 4.59
CA LEU A 85 8.62 5.59 3.44
C LEU A 85 8.20 7.08 3.53
N GLN A 86 7.76 7.53 4.70
CA GLN A 86 7.32 8.92 4.89
C GLN A 86 8.46 9.94 4.69
N ARG A 87 9.71 9.57 4.99
CA ARG A 87 10.87 10.45 4.72
C ARG A 87 11.03 10.75 3.23
N VAL A 88 10.73 9.79 2.35
CA VAL A 88 10.75 10.00 0.91
C VAL A 88 9.68 11.02 0.51
N VAL A 89 8.44 10.83 0.98
CA VAL A 89 7.32 11.74 0.72
C VAL A 89 7.65 13.15 1.19
N ARG A 90 8.11 13.31 2.44
CA ARG A 90 8.51 14.62 2.99
C ARG A 90 9.64 15.25 2.21
N SER A 91 10.58 14.47 1.68
CA SER A 91 11.63 15.05 0.84
C SER A 91 11.10 15.50 -0.52
N ALA A 92 10.12 14.80 -1.10
CA ALA A 92 9.47 15.24 -2.32
C ALA A 92 8.65 16.52 -2.09
N GLU A 93 7.92 16.62 -0.98
CA GLU A 93 7.18 17.83 -0.59
C GLU A 93 8.09 19.06 -0.52
N ARG A 94 9.27 18.91 0.09
CA ARG A 94 10.28 19.98 0.16
C ARG A 94 10.81 20.39 -1.21
N THR A 95 11.01 19.44 -2.12
CA THR A 95 11.49 19.73 -3.48
C THR A 95 10.42 20.40 -4.34
N ILE A 96 9.15 19.99 -4.20
CA ILE A 96 8.03 20.49 -5.01
C ILE A 96 7.48 21.81 -4.44
N HIS A 97 7.66 22.04 -3.14
CA HIS A 97 7.00 23.08 -2.33
C HIS A 97 5.47 22.94 -2.35
N ALA A 98 4.98 21.71 -2.21
CA ALA A 98 3.56 21.42 -2.13
C ALA A 98 3.29 20.24 -1.20
N GLN A 99 2.11 20.24 -0.57
CA GLN A 99 1.64 19.11 0.22
C GLN A 99 1.32 17.92 -0.68
N LEU A 100 1.80 16.74 -0.27
CA LEU A 100 1.51 15.47 -0.92
C LEU A 100 0.60 14.62 -0.02
N PRO A 101 -0.18 13.69 -0.59
CA PRO A 101 -1.03 12.84 0.22
C PRO A 101 -0.20 11.92 1.11
N ASP A 102 -0.65 11.74 2.36
CA ASP A 102 -0.03 10.79 3.28
C ASP A 102 -0.24 9.34 2.84
N LEU A 103 0.76 8.49 3.11
CA LEU A 103 0.75 7.08 2.72
C LEU A 103 -0.42 6.31 3.33
N GLU A 104 -0.82 6.62 4.56
CA GLU A 104 -1.95 5.99 5.24
C GLU A 104 -3.27 6.36 4.56
N THR A 105 -3.43 7.63 4.18
CA THR A 105 -4.59 8.09 3.42
C THR A 105 -4.71 7.35 2.09
N ILE A 106 -3.60 7.18 1.37
CA ILE A 106 -3.59 6.46 0.10
C ILE A 106 -3.88 4.96 0.31
N TYR A 107 -3.25 4.34 1.31
CA TYR A 107 -3.51 2.95 1.67
C TYR A 107 -5.01 2.71 1.96
N ILE A 108 -5.62 3.60 2.75
CA ILE A 108 -7.05 3.58 3.05
C ILE A 108 -7.86 3.67 1.76
N LYS A 109 -7.65 4.72 0.97
CA LYS A 109 -8.35 4.91 -0.30
C LYS A 109 -8.26 3.70 -1.23
N GLN A 110 -7.09 3.05 -1.29
CA GLN A 110 -6.85 1.90 -2.17
C GLN A 110 -7.63 0.66 -1.72
N TYR A 111 -7.54 0.27 -0.43
CA TYR A 111 -8.28 -0.91 0.02
C TYR A 111 -9.79 -0.69 -0.05
N TRP A 112 -10.26 0.54 0.19
CA TRP A 112 -11.67 0.91 0.03
C TRP A 112 -12.14 0.75 -1.42
N THR A 113 -11.37 1.30 -2.36
CA THR A 113 -11.70 1.20 -3.79
C THR A 113 -11.73 -0.25 -4.23
N LYS A 114 -10.78 -1.06 -3.75
CA LYS A 114 -10.72 -2.48 -4.07
C LYS A 114 -11.89 -3.25 -3.46
N ALA A 115 -12.23 -3.01 -2.19
CA ALA A 115 -13.37 -3.64 -1.52
C ALA A 115 -14.69 -3.33 -2.26
N ARG A 116 -14.94 -2.06 -2.61
CA ARG A 116 -16.14 -1.69 -3.38
C ARG A 116 -16.21 -2.37 -4.74
N LYS A 117 -15.08 -2.53 -5.44
CA LYS A 117 -15.04 -3.27 -6.72
C LYS A 117 -15.41 -4.74 -6.51
N ILE A 118 -14.83 -5.37 -5.49
CA ILE A 118 -15.13 -6.78 -5.14
C ILE A 118 -16.61 -6.94 -4.80
N MET A 119 -17.19 -6.03 -4.01
CA MET A 119 -18.60 -6.08 -3.62
C MET A 119 -19.55 -5.95 -4.81
N LYS A 120 -19.21 -5.11 -5.79
CA LYS A 120 -20.02 -4.91 -7.00
C LYS A 120 -19.94 -6.09 -7.97
N ASP A 121 -18.84 -6.82 -7.97
CA ASP A 121 -18.62 -7.97 -8.84
C ASP A 121 -19.06 -9.27 -8.14
N LEU A 122 -20.24 -9.77 -8.49
CA LEU A 122 -20.80 -11.01 -7.94
C LEU A 122 -20.00 -12.26 -8.35
N SER A 123 -19.24 -12.21 -9.45
CA SER A 123 -18.40 -13.33 -9.91
C SER A 123 -17.05 -13.40 -9.20
N HIS A 124 -16.69 -12.35 -8.45
CA HIS A 124 -15.40 -12.27 -7.81
C HIS A 124 -15.27 -13.33 -6.70
N PRO A 125 -14.16 -14.10 -6.63
CA PRO A 125 -14.02 -15.20 -5.67
C PRO A 125 -14.10 -14.74 -4.20
N ASN A 126 -13.71 -13.49 -3.93
CA ASN A 126 -13.80 -12.88 -2.60
C ASN A 126 -15.05 -12.00 -2.39
N ASN A 127 -16.06 -12.03 -3.28
CA ASN A 127 -17.30 -11.25 -3.08
C ASN A 127 -17.98 -11.63 -1.75
N GLY A 128 -18.10 -12.94 -1.47
CA GLY A 128 -18.72 -13.47 -0.26
C GLY A 128 -18.02 -13.07 1.05
N VAL A 129 -16.77 -12.60 0.99
CA VAL A 129 -16.06 -12.04 2.16
C VAL A 129 -16.74 -10.75 2.66
N PHE A 130 -17.41 -10.01 1.77
CA PHE A 130 -18.13 -8.77 2.08
C PHE A 130 -19.64 -9.00 2.20
N SER A 131 -20.05 -10.06 2.89
CA SER A 131 -21.47 -10.30 3.17
C SER A 131 -21.99 -9.41 4.30
N LEU A 132 -23.16 -8.80 4.10
CA LEU A 132 -23.86 -8.05 5.15
C LEU A 132 -24.53 -9.00 6.18
N LEU A 133 -24.69 -8.51 7.40
CA LEU A 133 -25.56 -9.11 8.41
C LEU A 133 -27.03 -8.86 8.07
N ARG A 134 -27.94 -9.61 8.71
CA ARG A 134 -29.39 -9.48 8.48
C ARG A 134 -29.92 -8.06 8.73
N SER A 135 -29.27 -7.31 9.62
CA SER A 135 -29.62 -5.91 9.88
C SER A 135 -29.30 -4.95 8.73
N GLY A 136 -28.53 -5.37 7.72
CA GLY A 136 -28.14 -4.53 6.57
C GLY A 136 -27.06 -3.48 6.87
N ASN A 137 -26.83 -3.15 8.13
CA ASN A 137 -25.97 -2.03 8.54
C ASN A 137 -24.50 -2.41 8.75
N CYS A 138 -24.20 -3.70 8.90
CA CYS A 138 -22.86 -4.17 9.24
C CYS A 138 -22.43 -5.35 8.38
N PHE A 139 -21.14 -5.41 8.06
CA PHE A 139 -20.52 -6.56 7.39
C PHE A 139 -20.16 -7.66 8.38
N ARG A 140 -20.18 -8.92 7.92
CA ARG A 140 -19.65 -10.05 8.71
C ARG A 140 -18.17 -9.87 8.94
N SER A 141 -17.76 -9.93 10.21
CA SER A 141 -16.35 -9.85 10.57
C SER A 141 -15.59 -11.11 10.12
N LEU A 142 -14.37 -10.92 9.63
CA LEU A 142 -13.45 -12.02 9.40
C LEU A 142 -12.78 -12.42 10.71
N LYS A 143 -12.81 -13.72 11.03
CA LYS A 143 -12.12 -14.26 12.19
C LYS A 143 -10.60 -14.15 11.99
N ALA A 144 -9.95 -13.23 12.70
CA ALA A 144 -8.50 -13.08 12.70
C ALA A 144 -7.90 -13.70 13.98
N LYS A 145 -7.16 -14.80 13.83
CA LYS A 145 -6.47 -15.46 14.97
C LYS A 145 -5.12 -14.81 15.31
N THR A 146 -4.57 -14.01 14.41
CA THR A 146 -3.27 -13.36 14.57
C THR A 146 -3.39 -11.87 14.28
N GLU A 147 -2.55 -11.07 14.93
CA GLU A 147 -2.48 -9.63 14.68
C GLU A 147 -2.14 -9.34 13.21
N ARG A 148 -1.29 -10.18 12.62
CA ARG A 148 -0.94 -10.13 11.20
C ARG A 148 -2.15 -10.22 10.28
N MET A 149 -3.06 -11.17 10.57
CA MET A 149 -4.30 -11.29 9.82
C MET A 149 -5.19 -10.07 10.05
N ARG A 150 -5.34 -9.64 11.31
CA ARG A 150 -6.17 -8.47 11.68
C ARG A 150 -5.74 -7.19 10.95
N ARG A 151 -4.43 -7.02 10.74
CA ARG A 151 -3.82 -5.88 10.03
C ARG A 151 -3.82 -5.99 8.51
N SER A 152 -4.22 -7.14 7.95
CA SER A 152 -4.27 -7.32 6.49
C SER A 152 -5.44 -6.56 5.85
N CYS A 153 -5.41 -6.42 4.53
CA CYS A 153 -6.37 -5.62 3.76
C CYS A 153 -7.85 -5.94 4.04
N PHE A 154 -8.24 -7.22 4.05
CA PHE A 154 -9.65 -7.59 4.10
C PHE A 154 -10.31 -7.29 5.46
N PRO A 155 -9.74 -7.70 6.62
CA PRO A 155 -10.32 -7.34 7.91
C PRO A 155 -10.34 -5.83 8.14
N GLN A 156 -9.30 -5.10 7.70
CA GLN A 156 -9.26 -3.64 7.78
C GLN A 156 -10.36 -3.00 6.92
N ALA A 157 -10.58 -3.49 5.70
CA ALA A 157 -11.64 -3.00 4.82
C ALA A 157 -13.04 -3.23 5.39
N ILE A 158 -13.30 -4.42 5.93
CA ILE A 158 -14.59 -4.77 6.55
C ILE A 158 -14.89 -3.87 7.75
N GLN A 159 -13.91 -3.71 8.65
CA GLN A 159 -14.05 -2.85 9.82
C GLN A 159 -14.33 -1.40 9.42
N ALA A 160 -13.55 -0.86 8.49
CA ALA A 160 -13.73 0.50 8.02
C ALA A 160 -15.09 0.71 7.33
N LEU A 161 -15.57 -0.27 6.56
CA LEU A 161 -16.89 -0.22 5.92
C LEU A 161 -18.03 -0.23 6.94
N SER A 162 -17.91 -1.01 8.02
CA SER A 162 -18.93 -1.06 9.08
C SER A 162 -19.02 0.20 9.94
N GLN A 163 -17.98 1.05 9.96
CA GLN A 163 -17.93 2.28 10.77
C GLN A 163 -18.53 3.50 10.06
N ASN A 164 -18.75 3.42 8.75
CA ASN A 164 -19.22 4.54 7.91
C ASN A 164 -20.66 4.35 7.42
N THR A 165 -21.45 3.53 8.12
CA THR A 165 -22.89 3.27 7.87
C THR A 165 -23.67 3.76 9.07
#